data_AF-A0A923B6Y1-F1
#
_entry.id   AF-A0A923B6Y1-F1
#
_cell.length_a   1.000
_cell.length_b   1.000
_cell.length_c   1.000
_cell.angle_alpha   90.00
_cell.angle_beta   90.00
_cell.angle_gamma   90.00
#
_symmetry.space_group_name_H-M   'P 1'
#
loop_
_entity.id
_entity.type
_entity.pdbx_description
1 polymer ?
#
loop_
_entity_poly.entity_id
_entity_poly.type
_entity_poly.pdbx_seq_one_letter_code
_entity_poly.pdbx_strand_id
1 'polypeptide(L)'
;LTQGTDPKKYYGLRQDGRAVAKVIRLWLNDNARWSSPKFLGGESYGTTRTAMVADELEGSSYSDVGLNGLILISTILDFGVEDTTPGNELAYVVTLPNMAAAAYYHGKVQGASVEAVAEEARRFAIGPFASALLKGQDLPADERAAVRKELSRLTGLSETYLDQANLRVTDQR
;
A
#
# COMPACT_ATOMS: atom_id res chain seq x y z
N LEU A 1 -21.26 -19.05 6.59
CA LEU A 1 -22.36 -18.54 7.45
C LEU A 1 -23.31 -19.71 7.74
N THR A 2 -23.97 -19.75 8.89
CA THR A 2 -24.96 -20.80 9.19
C THR A 2 -26.16 -20.68 8.25
N GLN A 3 -26.84 -21.80 7.99
CA GLN A 3 -27.99 -21.85 7.09
C GLN A 3 -29.08 -20.85 7.54
N GLY A 4 -29.64 -20.08 6.60
CA GLY A 4 -30.63 -19.03 6.88
C GLY A 4 -30.06 -17.65 7.27
N THR A 5 -28.74 -17.51 7.37
CA THR A 5 -28.11 -16.21 7.62
C THR A 5 -28.16 -15.33 6.39
N ASP A 6 -28.66 -14.09 6.54
CA ASP A 6 -28.58 -13.06 5.51
C ASP A 6 -27.11 -12.63 5.29
N PRO A 7 -26.51 -12.93 4.12
CA PRO A 7 -25.11 -12.60 3.86
C PRO A 7 -24.85 -11.10 3.84
N LYS A 8 -25.85 -10.26 3.52
CA LYS A 8 -25.72 -8.80 3.48
C LYS A 8 -25.41 -8.18 4.85
N LYS A 9 -25.58 -8.94 5.94
CA LYS A 9 -25.20 -8.52 7.29
C LYS A 9 -23.71 -8.69 7.59
N TYR A 10 -22.99 -9.44 6.77
CA TYR A 10 -21.58 -9.81 7.01
C TYR A 10 -20.68 -9.48 5.82
N TYR A 11 -21.22 -9.47 4.61
CA TYR A 11 -20.47 -9.17 3.40
C TYR A 11 -20.50 -7.66 3.14
N GLY A 12 -19.32 -7.06 3.22
CA GLY A 12 -19.10 -5.63 3.06
C GLY A 12 -18.12 -5.12 4.11
N LEU A 13 -17.43 -4.03 3.79
CA LEU A 13 -16.33 -3.52 4.62
C LEU A 13 -16.79 -3.14 6.03
N ARG A 14 -17.93 -2.45 6.15
CA ARG A 14 -18.50 -2.06 7.46
C ARG A 14 -19.15 -3.24 8.18
N GLN A 15 -19.85 -4.09 7.43
CA GLN A 15 -20.50 -5.28 7.95
C GLN A 15 -19.51 -6.24 8.60
N ASP A 16 -18.38 -6.46 7.93
CA ASP A 16 -17.27 -7.25 8.44
C ASP A 16 -16.65 -6.62 9.69
N GLY A 17 -16.32 -5.32 9.63
CA GLY A 17 -15.78 -4.57 10.78
C GLY A 17 -16.67 -4.71 12.02
N ARG A 18 -17.99 -4.54 11.86
CA ARG A 18 -18.97 -4.68 12.94
C ARG A 18 -19.04 -6.09 13.51
N ALA A 19 -19.00 -7.10 12.65
CA ALA A 19 -19.04 -8.49 13.08
C ALA A 19 -17.81 -8.84 13.92
N VAL A 20 -16.62 -8.42 13.47
CA VAL A 20 -15.36 -8.63 14.20
C VAL A 20 -15.33 -7.84 15.50
N ALA A 21 -15.76 -6.56 15.50
CA ALA A 21 -15.87 -5.74 16.71
C ALA A 21 -16.78 -6.39 17.77
N LYS A 22 -17.90 -7.00 17.35
CA LYS A 22 -18.78 -7.75 18.25
C LYS A 22 -18.07 -8.95 18.87
N VAL A 23 -17.31 -9.72 18.09
CA VAL A 23 -16.53 -10.85 18.61
C VAL A 23 -15.52 -10.39 19.64
N ILE A 24 -14.80 -9.29 19.37
CA ILE A 24 -13.82 -8.70 20.30
C ILE A 24 -14.51 -8.32 21.62
N ARG A 25 -15.64 -7.60 21.57
CA ARG A 25 -16.38 -7.19 22.78
C ARG A 25 -16.85 -8.38 23.62
N LEU A 26 -17.40 -9.41 22.98
CA LEU A 26 -17.82 -10.64 23.67
C LEU A 26 -16.63 -11.34 24.32
N TRP A 27 -15.51 -11.46 23.59
CA TRP A 27 -14.30 -12.05 24.13
C TRP A 27 -13.75 -11.26 25.34
N LEU A 28 -13.75 -9.93 25.28
CA LEU A 28 -13.32 -9.08 26.40
C LEU A 28 -14.18 -9.30 27.64
N ASN A 29 -15.50 -9.44 27.46
CA ASN A 29 -16.44 -9.73 28.53
C ASN A 29 -16.19 -11.11 29.14
N ASP A 30 -16.17 -12.14 28.30
CA ASP A 30 -16.10 -13.53 28.74
C ASP A 30 -14.76 -13.87 29.40
N ASN A 31 -13.71 -13.08 29.10
CA ASN A 31 -12.37 -13.26 29.65
C ASN A 31 -11.99 -12.22 30.71
N ALA A 32 -12.90 -11.33 31.10
CA ALA A 32 -12.66 -10.24 32.06
C ALA A 32 -11.44 -9.36 31.71
N ARG A 33 -11.28 -9.02 30.42
CA ARG A 33 -10.12 -8.29 29.89
C ARG A 33 -10.39 -6.82 29.54
N TRP A 34 -11.51 -6.26 30.00
CA TRP A 34 -11.88 -4.86 29.73
C TRP A 34 -10.76 -3.85 30.07
N SER A 35 -10.03 -4.05 31.16
CA SER A 35 -8.94 -3.17 31.60
C SER A 35 -7.57 -3.49 30.98
N SER A 36 -7.44 -4.59 30.23
CA SER A 36 -6.16 -4.97 29.63
C SER A 36 -5.75 -3.99 28.52
N PRO A 37 -4.45 -3.75 28.28
CA PRO A 37 -4.00 -3.07 27.08
C PRO A 37 -4.41 -3.85 25.82
N LYS A 38 -4.84 -3.15 24.77
CA LYS A 38 -5.37 -3.74 23.54
C LYS A 38 -4.69 -3.13 22.33
N PHE A 39 -4.15 -3.98 21.46
CA PHE A 39 -3.58 -3.59 20.17
C PHE A 39 -4.33 -4.34 19.07
N LEU A 40 -4.65 -3.66 17.97
CA LEU A 40 -5.18 -4.32 16.77
C LEU A 40 -4.11 -4.36 15.69
N GLY A 41 -3.89 -5.56 15.16
CA GLY A 41 -2.92 -5.81 14.09
C GLY A 41 -3.61 -6.19 12.78
N GLY A 42 -3.06 -5.74 11.66
CA GLY A 42 -3.49 -6.14 10.32
C GLY A 42 -2.34 -6.15 9.33
N GLU A 43 -2.43 -7.02 8.33
CA GLU A 43 -1.48 -7.11 7.22
C GLU A 43 -2.22 -6.98 5.88
N SER A 44 -1.66 -6.23 4.92
CA SER A 44 -2.24 -6.07 3.59
C SER A 44 -3.69 -5.58 3.68
N TYR A 45 -4.66 -6.20 3.00
CA TYR A 45 -6.08 -5.87 3.14
C TYR A 45 -6.59 -5.91 4.60
N GLY A 46 -5.91 -6.69 5.45
CA GLY A 46 -6.11 -6.69 6.89
C GLY A 46 -5.92 -5.31 7.52
N THR A 47 -5.06 -4.43 7.00
CA THR A 47 -4.91 -3.06 7.53
C THR A 47 -6.16 -2.22 7.30
N THR A 48 -6.82 -2.36 6.14
CA THR A 48 -8.12 -1.73 5.88
C THR A 48 -9.16 -2.25 6.88
N ARG A 49 -9.21 -3.57 7.08
CA ARG A 49 -10.14 -4.19 8.04
C ARG A 49 -9.86 -3.74 9.47
N THR A 50 -8.59 -3.65 9.88
CA THR A 50 -8.17 -3.16 11.20
C THR A 50 -8.68 -1.75 11.44
N ALA A 51 -8.58 -0.85 10.46
CA ALA A 51 -9.14 0.50 10.57
C ALA A 51 -10.67 0.49 10.77
N MET A 52 -11.39 -0.38 10.06
CA MET A 52 -12.85 -0.51 10.23
C MET A 52 -13.25 -1.08 11.58
N VAL A 53 -12.49 -2.05 12.09
CA VAL A 53 -12.73 -2.61 13.42
C VAL A 53 -12.46 -1.55 14.50
N ALA A 54 -11.40 -0.75 14.35
CA ALA A 54 -11.12 0.36 15.26
C ALA A 54 -12.27 1.38 15.27
N ASP A 55 -12.75 1.80 14.09
CA ASP A 55 -13.91 2.70 13.96
C ASP A 55 -15.16 2.13 14.65
N GLU A 56 -15.46 0.84 14.45
CA GLU A 56 -16.61 0.18 15.07
C GLU A 56 -16.50 0.06 16.60
N LEU A 57 -15.28 -0.08 17.15
CA LEU A 57 -15.04 -0.21 18.59
C LEU A 57 -15.04 1.13 19.34
N GLU A 58 -14.59 2.21 18.72
CA GLU A 58 -14.37 3.50 19.38
C GLU A 58 -15.38 4.60 19.05
N GLY A 59 -16.12 4.52 17.93
CA GLY A 59 -17.05 5.61 17.57
C GLY A 59 -18.30 5.25 16.76
N SER A 60 -18.30 4.16 15.98
CA SER A 60 -19.43 3.79 15.12
C SER A 60 -20.54 3.06 15.90
N SER A 61 -20.45 1.73 16.06
CA SER A 61 -21.47 0.98 16.81
C SER A 61 -21.24 0.98 18.31
N TYR A 62 -19.99 1.12 18.74
CA TYR A 62 -19.56 1.08 20.15
C TYR A 62 -18.64 2.26 20.46
N SER A 63 -18.43 2.50 21.76
CA SER A 63 -17.51 3.51 22.29
C SER A 63 -16.89 3.08 23.63
N ASP A 64 -16.94 1.78 23.94
CA ASP A 64 -16.56 1.22 25.23
C ASP A 64 -15.32 0.32 25.20
N VAL A 65 -14.71 0.15 24.02
CA VAL A 65 -13.44 -0.57 23.85
C VAL A 65 -12.36 0.40 23.38
N GLY A 66 -11.60 0.94 24.33
CA GLY A 66 -10.42 1.74 24.02
C GLY A 66 -9.22 0.88 23.59
N LEU A 67 -8.54 1.32 22.53
CA LEU A 67 -7.32 0.74 21.98
C LEU A 67 -6.08 1.52 22.44
N ASN A 68 -4.96 0.81 22.60
CA ASN A 68 -3.66 1.38 22.96
C ASN A 68 -2.75 1.59 21.73
N GLY A 69 -3.12 1.02 20.59
CA GLY A 69 -2.39 1.22 19.34
C GLY A 69 -2.86 0.30 18.22
N LEU A 70 -2.48 0.66 17.00
CA LEU A 70 -2.66 -0.15 15.79
C LEU A 70 -1.29 -0.58 15.27
N ILE A 71 -1.21 -1.80 14.76
CA ILE A 71 -0.02 -2.37 14.12
C ILE A 71 -0.41 -2.70 12.68
N LEU A 72 0.08 -1.93 11.72
CA LEU A 72 -0.27 -2.07 10.31
C LEU A 72 0.96 -2.47 9.50
N ILE A 73 0.91 -3.64 8.87
CA ILE A 73 2.00 -4.23 8.11
C ILE A 73 1.62 -4.23 6.63
N SER A 74 2.48 -3.72 5.75
CA SER A 74 2.18 -3.61 4.31
C SER A 74 0.85 -2.91 4.05
N THR A 75 0.75 -1.68 4.56
CA THR A 75 -0.52 -0.97 4.73
C THR A 75 -1.15 -0.55 3.42
N ILE A 76 -2.43 -0.91 3.24
CA ILE A 76 -3.32 -0.33 2.22
C ILE A 76 -4.55 0.27 2.90
N LEU A 77 -4.64 1.60 2.88
CA LEU A 77 -5.79 2.37 3.38
C LEU A 77 -6.44 3.24 2.30
N ASP A 78 -5.68 3.53 1.23
CA ASP A 78 -6.16 4.22 0.04
C ASP A 78 -5.82 3.37 -1.18
N PHE A 79 -6.86 2.72 -1.74
CA PHE A 79 -6.72 1.88 -2.93
C PHE A 79 -6.49 2.71 -4.20
N GLY A 80 -6.79 4.01 -4.18
CA GLY A 80 -6.50 4.90 -5.31
C GLY A 80 -5.01 5.09 -5.54
N VAL A 81 -4.17 4.86 -4.52
CA VAL A 81 -2.71 5.01 -4.65
C VAL A 81 -2.08 3.94 -5.54
N GLU A 82 -2.67 2.74 -5.63
CA GLU A 82 -2.14 1.62 -6.44
C GLU A 82 -2.87 1.43 -7.78
N ASP A 83 -3.94 2.20 -8.03
CA ASP A 83 -4.74 2.07 -9.25
C ASP A 83 -3.97 2.58 -10.48
N THR A 84 -3.71 1.73 -11.46
CA THR A 84 -3.01 2.10 -12.70
C THR A 84 -3.93 2.73 -13.76
N THR A 85 -5.11 3.22 -13.37
CA THR A 85 -6.02 3.96 -14.25
C THR A 85 -5.29 5.12 -14.95
N PRO A 86 -5.45 5.31 -16.27
CA PRO A 86 -4.76 6.37 -17.01
C PRO A 86 -4.90 7.74 -16.34
N GLY A 87 -3.76 8.40 -16.12
CA GLY A 87 -3.68 9.71 -15.44
C GLY A 87 -3.35 9.61 -13.95
N ASN A 88 -3.44 8.43 -13.33
CA ASN A 88 -2.95 8.24 -11.98
C ASN A 88 -1.46 7.89 -11.97
N GLU A 89 -0.62 8.93 -11.98
CA GLU A 89 0.84 8.73 -12.00
C GLU A 89 1.38 8.23 -10.65
N LEU A 90 0.61 8.37 -9.58
CA LEU A 90 1.05 8.04 -8.23
C LEU A 90 1.37 6.55 -8.09
N ALA A 91 0.60 5.67 -8.74
CA ALA A 91 0.82 4.22 -8.72
C ALA A 91 2.22 3.82 -9.17
N TYR A 92 2.76 4.49 -10.20
CA TYR A 92 4.11 4.22 -10.70
C TYR A 92 5.18 4.79 -9.76
N VAL A 93 4.94 5.98 -9.21
CA VAL A 93 5.85 6.67 -8.28
C VAL A 93 6.06 5.85 -7.01
N VAL A 94 4.98 5.40 -6.36
CA VAL A 94 5.08 4.69 -5.08
C VAL A 94 5.61 3.26 -5.22
N THR A 95 5.50 2.66 -6.41
CA THR A 95 5.97 1.30 -6.69
C THR A 95 7.47 1.24 -6.96
N LEU A 96 8.08 2.33 -7.47
CA LEU A 96 9.48 2.33 -7.87
C LEU A 96 10.48 1.88 -6.78
N PRO A 97 10.38 2.31 -5.51
CA PRO A 97 11.28 1.83 -4.46
C PRO A 97 11.22 0.31 -4.25
N ASN A 98 10.04 -0.30 -4.42
CA ASN A 98 9.86 -1.75 -4.31
C ASN A 98 10.54 -2.47 -5.48
N MET A 99 10.42 -1.93 -6.69
CA MET A 99 11.12 -2.45 -7.87
C MET A 99 12.63 -2.39 -7.69
N ALA A 100 13.15 -1.29 -7.13
CA ALA A 100 14.58 -1.13 -6.88
C ALA A 100 15.09 -2.11 -5.82
N ALA A 101 14.33 -2.31 -4.74
CA ALA A 101 14.65 -3.32 -3.73
C ALA A 101 14.67 -4.75 -4.31
N ALA A 102 13.68 -5.09 -5.16
CA ALA A 102 13.65 -6.37 -5.86
C ALA A 102 14.84 -6.54 -6.82
N ALA A 103 15.18 -5.48 -7.57
CA ALA A 103 16.32 -5.48 -8.48
C ALA A 103 17.64 -5.71 -7.75
N TYR A 104 17.83 -5.08 -6.59
CA TYR A 104 18.97 -5.31 -5.71
C TYR A 104 19.03 -6.77 -5.22
N TYR A 105 17.90 -7.30 -4.70
CA TYR A 105 17.83 -8.68 -4.22
C TYR A 105 18.21 -9.71 -5.30
N HIS A 106 17.82 -9.45 -6.56
CA HIS A 106 18.15 -10.31 -7.70
C HIS A 106 19.50 -9.99 -8.37
N GLY A 107 20.33 -9.14 -7.77
CA GLY A 107 21.66 -8.78 -8.30
C GLY A 107 21.63 -8.01 -9.62
N LYS A 108 20.48 -7.41 -9.99
CA LYS A 108 20.32 -6.57 -11.17
C LYS A 108 20.84 -5.15 -10.95
N VAL A 109 20.86 -4.72 -9.70
CA VAL A 109 21.40 -3.43 -9.26
C VAL A 109 22.33 -3.69 -8.07
N GLN A 110 23.40 -2.90 -7.97
CA GLN A 110 24.36 -2.95 -6.87
C GLN A 110 24.24 -1.68 -6.02
N GLY A 111 24.49 -1.81 -4.72
CA GLY A 111 24.45 -0.70 -3.77
C GLY A 111 25.01 -1.13 -2.42
N ALA A 112 25.16 -0.17 -1.49
CA ALA A 112 25.72 -0.45 -0.16
C ALA A 112 24.83 -1.38 0.69
N SER A 113 23.51 -1.24 0.55
CA SER A 113 22.50 -2.12 1.16
C SER A 113 21.17 -1.96 0.41
N VAL A 114 20.19 -2.83 0.68
CA VAL A 114 18.84 -2.72 0.10
C VAL A 114 18.15 -1.43 0.55
N GLU A 115 18.36 -1.01 1.80
CA GLU A 115 17.81 0.22 2.35
C GLU A 115 18.38 1.45 1.63
N ALA A 116 19.69 1.45 1.35
CA ALA A 116 20.34 2.54 0.61
C ALA A 116 19.80 2.66 -0.82
N VAL A 117 19.61 1.54 -1.51
CA VAL A 117 19.02 1.50 -2.87
C VAL A 117 17.56 1.95 -2.85
N ALA A 118 16.76 1.44 -1.92
CA ALA A 118 15.36 1.81 -1.79
C ALA A 118 15.18 3.30 -1.47
N GLU A 119 16.06 3.86 -0.65
CA GLU A 119 16.03 5.27 -0.27
C GLU A 119 16.51 6.19 -1.41
N GLU A 120 17.50 5.77 -2.20
CA GLU A 120 17.86 6.45 -3.45
C GLU A 120 16.68 6.45 -4.44
N ALA A 121 16.06 5.29 -4.65
CA ALA A 121 14.90 5.16 -5.52
C ALA A 121 13.72 6.00 -5.02
N ARG A 122 13.51 6.10 -3.70
CA ARG A 122 12.45 6.94 -3.10
C ARG A 122 12.64 8.41 -3.42
N ARG A 123 13.86 8.94 -3.27
CA ARG A 123 14.17 10.35 -3.62
C ARG A 123 13.99 10.63 -5.11
N PHE A 124 14.42 9.71 -5.96
CA PHE A 124 14.22 9.84 -7.40
C PHE A 124 12.72 9.77 -7.77
N ALA A 125 11.98 8.84 -7.17
CA ALA A 125 10.56 8.62 -7.41
C ALA A 125 9.73 9.88 -7.17
N ILE A 126 9.83 10.48 -5.97
CA ILE A 126 9.03 11.66 -5.59
C ILE A 126 9.56 12.99 -6.17
N GLY A 127 10.70 12.95 -6.85
CA GLY A 127 11.35 14.12 -7.44
C GLY A 127 11.32 14.04 -8.97
N PRO A 128 12.48 13.79 -9.63
CA PRO A 128 12.57 13.80 -11.08
C PRO A 128 11.58 12.87 -11.79
N PHE A 129 11.30 11.68 -11.25
CA PHE A 129 10.38 10.74 -11.89
C PHE A 129 8.93 11.23 -11.84
N ALA A 130 8.42 11.63 -10.67
CA ALA A 130 7.10 12.22 -10.54
C ALA A 130 6.92 13.45 -11.44
N SER A 131 7.91 14.36 -11.45
CA SER A 131 7.90 15.53 -12.34
C SER A 131 7.80 15.14 -13.81
N ALA A 132 8.58 14.13 -14.23
CA ALA A 132 8.57 13.68 -15.61
C ALA A 132 7.24 13.07 -16.04
N LEU A 133 6.61 12.27 -15.17
CA LEU A 133 5.28 11.71 -15.45
C LEU A 133 4.21 12.80 -15.55
N LEU A 134 4.27 13.81 -14.66
CA LEU A 134 3.32 14.93 -14.64
C LEU A 134 3.46 15.88 -15.84
N LYS A 135 4.67 16.04 -16.40
CA LYS A 135 4.89 16.77 -17.66
C LYS A 135 4.27 16.07 -18.87
N GLY A 136 4.06 14.76 -18.80
CA GLY A 136 3.37 14.01 -19.85
C GLY A 136 3.99 14.20 -21.24
N GLN A 137 3.20 14.68 -22.19
CA GLN A 137 3.62 14.92 -23.58
C GLN A 137 4.60 16.11 -23.69
N ASP A 138 4.58 17.03 -22.74
CA ASP A 138 5.43 18.23 -22.72
C ASP A 138 6.82 17.95 -22.15
N LEU A 139 7.12 16.70 -21.77
CA LEU A 139 8.42 16.30 -21.24
C LEU A 139 9.53 16.46 -22.29
N PRO A 140 10.53 17.34 -22.07
CA PRO A 140 11.64 17.50 -23.00
C PRO A 140 12.41 16.18 -23.24
N ALA A 141 12.91 15.99 -24.46
CA ALA A 141 13.52 14.72 -24.87
C ALA A 141 14.80 14.38 -24.10
N ASP A 142 15.58 15.39 -23.72
CA ASP A 142 16.78 15.27 -22.89
C ASP A 142 16.43 14.89 -21.45
N GLU A 143 15.41 15.51 -20.86
CA GLU A 143 14.89 15.16 -19.54
C GLU A 143 14.32 13.74 -19.52
N ARG A 144 13.55 13.36 -20.56
CA ARG A 144 13.05 11.99 -20.73
C ARG A 144 14.18 10.97 -20.77
N ALA A 145 15.24 11.26 -21.53
CA ALA A 145 16.40 10.37 -21.63
C ALA A 145 17.12 10.21 -20.29
N ALA A 146 17.28 11.30 -19.53
CA ALA A 146 17.88 11.25 -18.19
C ALA A 146 17.05 10.41 -17.21
N VAL A 147 15.73 10.62 -17.20
CA VAL A 147 14.80 9.87 -16.34
C VAL A 147 14.80 8.39 -16.71
N ARG A 148 14.77 8.06 -18.01
CA ARG A 148 14.83 6.67 -18.48
C ARG A 148 16.12 5.98 -18.06
N LYS A 149 17.26 6.63 -18.22
CA LYS A 149 18.57 6.09 -17.84
C LYS A 149 18.62 5.82 -16.34
N GLU A 150 18.11 6.74 -15.54
CA GLU A 150 18.09 6.59 -14.08
C GLU A 150 17.11 5.50 -13.63
N LEU A 151 15.93 5.43 -14.25
CA LEU A 151 14.96 4.37 -14.02
C LEU A 151 15.53 2.99 -14.38
N SER A 152 16.25 2.88 -15.49
CA SER A 152 17.00 1.68 -15.88
C SER A 152 18.05 1.30 -14.83
N ARG A 153 18.84 2.27 -14.36
CA ARG A 153 19.86 2.05 -13.32
C ARG A 153 19.26 1.53 -12.01
N LEU A 154 18.11 2.06 -11.60
CA LEU A 154 17.47 1.72 -10.33
C LEU A 154 16.66 0.42 -10.37
N THR A 155 16.18 0.01 -11.54
CA THR A 155 15.29 -1.16 -11.68
C THR A 155 15.96 -2.35 -12.36
N GLY A 156 17.09 -2.14 -13.03
CA GLY A 156 17.75 -3.15 -13.88
C GLY A 156 16.97 -3.49 -15.16
N LEU A 157 15.90 -2.75 -15.47
CA LEU A 157 15.12 -2.89 -16.70
C LEU A 157 15.84 -2.21 -17.86
N SER A 158 15.69 -2.75 -19.07
CA SER A 158 16.33 -2.13 -20.25
C SER A 158 15.67 -0.78 -20.60
N GLU A 159 16.47 0.17 -21.07
CA GLU A 159 15.94 1.46 -21.56
C GLU A 159 14.91 1.26 -22.67
N THR A 160 15.11 0.27 -23.56
CA THR A 160 14.15 -0.07 -24.62
C THR A 160 12.78 -0.45 -24.05
N TYR A 161 12.74 -1.29 -23.00
CA TYR A 161 11.49 -1.65 -22.35
C TYR A 161 10.83 -0.43 -21.69
N LEU A 162 11.62 0.40 -21.01
CA LEU A 162 11.11 1.59 -20.33
C LEU A 162 10.53 2.63 -21.32
N ASP A 163 11.12 2.76 -22.51
CA ASP A 163 10.54 3.59 -23.58
C ASP A 163 9.21 3.04 -24.07
N GLN A 164 9.14 1.73 -24.33
CA GLN A 164 7.90 1.05 -24.76
C GLN A 164 6.79 1.16 -23.72
N ALA A 165 7.15 1.07 -22.44
CA ALA A 165 6.25 1.28 -21.31
C ALA A 165 5.90 2.77 -21.07
N ASN A 166 6.43 3.70 -21.87
CA ASN A 166 6.29 5.13 -21.65
C ASN A 166 6.62 5.55 -20.20
N LEU A 167 7.71 4.99 -19.65
CA LEU A 167 8.18 5.12 -18.28
C LEU A 167 7.24 4.56 -17.18
N ARG A 168 6.11 3.95 -17.57
CA ARG A 168 5.07 3.42 -16.68
C ARG A 168 5.10 1.89 -16.69
N VAL A 169 5.90 1.33 -15.80
CA VAL A 169 6.03 -0.13 -15.68
C VAL A 169 4.81 -0.69 -14.97
N THR A 170 4.13 -1.64 -15.61
CA THR A 170 3.00 -2.40 -15.05
C THR A 170 3.34 -3.87 -14.92
N ASP A 171 2.67 -4.57 -14.01
CA ASP A 171 2.76 -6.02 -13.81
C ASP A 171 1.88 -6.82 -14.81
N GLN A 172 0.89 -6.16 -15.40
CA GLN A 172 0.05 -6.73 -16.44
C GLN A 172 0.84 -6.95 -17.74
N ARG A 173 0.99 -8.23 -18.10
CA ARG A 173 1.49 -8.68 -19.40
C ARG A 173 0.34 -8.92 -20.37
#